data_AF-A0A6A5B0U5-F1
#
_entry.id   AF-A0A6A5B0U5-F1
#
_cell.length_a   1.000
_cell.length_b   1.000
_cell.length_c   1.000
_cell.angle_alpha   90.00
_cell.angle_beta   90.00
_cell.angle_gamma   90.00
#
_symmetry.space_group_name_H-M   'P 1'
#
loop_
_entity.id
_entity.type
_entity.pdbx_description
1 polymer ?
#
loop_
_entity_poly.entity_id
_entity_poly.type
_entity_poly.pdbx_seq_one_letter_code
_entity_poly.pdbx_strand_id
1 'polypeptide(L)'
;MGDRCLGIDALCILLNQMSYPRRFYDMMASFGRSRESLYRIFNSLVDLLFDQWQNHLYFCLNIVAGRLHNYGAAIAAKGAMMDNMFGFIDGSKLETCQISQKSNRTTSDAHQYGDIQRLIYSGHKRRHCLNFQAITAPD
;
A
#
# COMPACT_ATOMS: atom_id res chain seq x y z
N MET A 1 2.34 12.37 -24.48
CA MET A 1 1.16 13.25 -24.50
C MET A 1 0.68 13.35 -23.06
N GLY A 2 0.93 14.48 -22.38
CA GLY A 2 0.60 14.64 -20.96
C GLY A 2 -0.80 15.22 -20.77
N ASP A 3 -1.57 14.69 -19.82
CA ASP A 3 -2.86 15.28 -19.44
C ASP A 3 -2.63 16.62 -18.75
N ARG A 4 -3.29 17.68 -19.23
CA ARG A 4 -3.28 18.99 -18.56
C ARG A 4 -4.20 18.95 -17.34
N CYS A 5 -3.65 19.23 -16.17
CA CYS A 5 -4.36 19.22 -14.89
C CYS A 5 -3.74 20.26 -13.96
N LEU A 6 -4.55 20.93 -13.13
CA LEU A 6 -4.02 21.75 -12.04
C LEU A 6 -3.42 20.85 -10.96
N GLY A 7 -2.41 21.34 -10.24
CA GLY A 7 -1.78 20.56 -9.16
C GLY A 7 -2.79 20.15 -8.07
N ILE A 8 -3.73 21.05 -7.74
CA ILE A 8 -4.78 20.76 -6.77
C ILE A 8 -5.77 19.70 -7.26
N ASP A 9 -6.14 19.73 -8.54
CA ASP A 9 -7.03 18.71 -9.13
C ASP A 9 -6.36 17.34 -9.13
N ALA A 10 -5.07 17.28 -9.49
CA ALA A 10 -4.29 16.06 -9.44
C ALA A 10 -4.20 15.50 -8.00
N LEU A 11 -3.96 16.37 -7.01
CA LEU A 11 -3.93 15.99 -5.61
C LEU A 11 -5.30 15.48 -5.13
N CYS A 12 -6.40 16.13 -5.51
CA CYS A 12 -7.75 15.68 -5.20
C CYS A 12 -8.06 14.30 -5.81
N ILE A 13 -7.65 14.05 -7.07
CA ILE A 13 -7.78 12.75 -7.72
C ILE A 13 -7.04 11.67 -6.92
N LEU A 14 -5.79 11.95 -6.54
CA LEU A 14 -4.97 11.03 -5.75
C LEU A 14 -5.61 10.73 -4.39
N LEU A 15 -5.94 11.76 -3.62
CA LEU A 15 -6.53 11.60 -2.28
C LEU A 15 -7.87 10.86 -2.34
N ASN A 16 -8.70 11.14 -3.35
CA ASN A 16 -9.98 10.44 -3.52
C ASN A 16 -9.76 8.95 -3.77
N GLN A 17 -8.80 8.58 -4.64
CA GLN A 17 -8.48 7.20 -4.95
C GLN A 17 -7.79 6.46 -3.78
N MET A 18 -6.97 7.14 -2.99
CA MET A 18 -6.29 6.53 -1.84
C MET A 18 -7.16 6.44 -0.58
N SER A 19 -8.23 7.22 -0.49
CA SER A 19 -9.14 7.16 0.68
C SER A 19 -9.89 5.82 0.81
N TYR A 20 -10.15 5.14 -0.30
CA TYR A 20 -10.81 3.84 -0.37
C TYR A 20 -10.55 3.24 -1.76
N PRO A 21 -10.42 1.91 -1.92
CA PRO A 21 -10.24 1.27 -3.23
C PRO A 21 -11.48 1.45 -4.13
N ARG A 22 -11.53 2.58 -4.84
CA ARG A 22 -12.56 2.93 -5.83
C ARG A 22 -12.09 2.57 -7.23
N ARG A 23 -13.02 2.44 -8.17
CA ARG A 23 -12.67 2.31 -9.60
C ARG A 23 -12.54 3.71 -10.19
N PHE A 24 -11.56 3.91 -11.06
CA PHE A 24 -11.45 5.15 -11.85
C PHE A 24 -12.72 5.46 -12.66
N TYR A 25 -13.50 4.43 -13.01
CA TYR A 25 -14.81 4.60 -13.66
C TYR A 25 -15.78 5.42 -12.79
N ASP A 26 -15.84 5.14 -11.50
CA ASP A 26 -16.75 5.82 -10.56
C ASP A 26 -16.34 7.28 -10.34
N MET A 27 -15.06 7.59 -10.52
CA MET A 27 -14.50 8.93 -10.40
C MET A 27 -14.77 9.83 -11.61
N MET A 28 -15.10 9.26 -12.78
CA MET A 28 -15.30 10.02 -14.02
C MET A 28 -16.37 11.12 -13.86
N ALA A 29 -17.47 10.81 -13.17
CA ALA A 29 -18.55 11.75 -12.93
C ALA A 29 -18.15 12.90 -11.99
N SER A 30 -17.27 12.64 -11.02
CA SER A 30 -16.83 13.64 -10.05
C SER A 30 -15.78 14.60 -10.61
N PHE A 31 -14.90 14.10 -11.49
CA PHE A 31 -13.75 14.87 -12.00
C PHE A 31 -13.90 15.31 -13.47
N GLY A 32 -14.95 14.87 -14.17
CA GLY A 32 -15.22 15.24 -15.56
C GLY A 32 -14.13 14.79 -16.55
N ARG A 33 -13.36 13.75 -16.20
CA ARG A 33 -12.23 13.26 -16.98
C ARG A 33 -12.46 11.82 -17.41
N SER A 34 -11.87 11.44 -18.55
CA SER A 34 -11.86 10.05 -18.97
C SER A 34 -11.10 9.19 -17.96
N ARG A 35 -11.48 7.92 -17.88
CA ARG A 35 -10.82 6.92 -17.02
C ARG A 35 -9.31 6.87 -17.26
N GLU A 36 -8.89 6.96 -18.52
CA GLU A 36 -7.48 6.91 -18.92
C GLU A 36 -6.72 8.16 -18.47
N SER A 37 -7.36 9.33 -18.52
CA SER A 37 -6.79 10.59 -18.01
C SER A 37 -6.62 10.53 -16.50
N LEU A 38 -7.63 10.05 -15.77
CA LEU A 38 -7.57 9.87 -14.31
C LEU A 38 -6.44 8.91 -13.91
N TYR A 39 -6.33 7.77 -14.60
CA TYR A 39 -5.27 6.80 -14.34
C TYR A 39 -3.88 7.41 -14.57
N ARG A 40 -3.66 8.12 -15.69
CA ARG A 40 -2.35 8.74 -15.97
C ARG A 40 -2.00 9.83 -14.97
N ILE A 41 -2.95 10.69 -14.59
CA ILE A 41 -2.75 11.73 -13.58
C ILE A 41 -2.42 11.10 -12.23
N PHE A 42 -3.18 10.09 -11.81
CA PHE A 42 -2.95 9.37 -10.56
C PHE A 42 -1.54 8.79 -10.49
N ASN A 43 -1.14 7.97 -11.47
CA ASN A 43 0.18 7.33 -11.43
C ASN A 43 1.31 8.36 -11.52
N SER A 44 1.17 9.39 -12.36
CA SER A 44 2.19 10.45 -12.45
C SER A 44 2.38 11.18 -11.12
N LEU A 45 1.31 11.39 -10.35
CA LEU A 45 1.41 12.05 -9.05
C LEU A 45 1.93 11.10 -7.97
N VAL A 46 1.59 9.81 -8.02
CA VAL A 46 2.18 8.78 -7.16
C VAL A 46 3.69 8.74 -7.36
N ASP A 47 4.15 8.66 -8.62
CA ASP A 47 5.58 8.61 -8.96
C ASP A 47 6.30 9.87 -8.47
N LEU A 48 5.71 11.05 -8.70
CA LEU A 48 6.28 12.32 -8.23
C LEU A 48 6.41 12.37 -6.69
N LEU A 49 5.37 11.97 -5.96
CA LEU A 49 5.41 11.95 -4.50
C LEU A 49 6.41 10.92 -4.00
N PHE A 50 6.48 9.77 -4.66
CA PHE A 50 7.42 8.73 -4.33
C PHE A 50 8.86 9.20 -4.51
N ASP A 51 9.20 9.75 -5.68
CA ASP A 51 10.55 10.24 -5.97
C ASP A 51 11.02 11.26 -4.93
N GLN A 52 10.12 12.16 -4.50
CA GLN A 52 10.44 13.20 -3.55
C GLN A 52 10.41 12.73 -2.08
N TRP A 53 9.57 11.75 -1.71
CA TRP A 53 9.30 11.40 -0.30
C TRP A 53 9.55 9.93 0.06
N GLN A 54 10.11 9.10 -0.83
CA GLN A 54 10.38 7.67 -0.58
C GLN A 54 11.09 7.40 0.76
N ASN A 55 12.04 8.26 1.13
CA ASN A 55 12.79 8.16 2.39
C ASN A 55 11.92 8.36 3.64
N HIS A 56 10.79 9.05 3.50
CA HIS A 56 9.81 9.27 4.57
C HIS A 56 8.65 8.26 4.51
N LEU A 57 8.25 7.82 3.30
CA LEU A 57 7.09 6.95 3.09
C LEU A 57 7.32 5.50 3.54
N TYR A 58 8.52 4.95 3.36
CA TYR A 58 8.80 3.57 3.76
C TYR A 58 9.21 3.45 5.22
N PHE A 59 10.25 4.17 5.60
CA PHE A 59 10.77 4.13 6.96
C PHE A 59 11.59 5.39 7.21
N CYS A 60 11.02 6.32 7.98
CA CYS A 60 11.68 7.60 8.24
C CYS A 60 12.82 7.42 9.25
N LEU A 61 13.97 6.93 8.77
CA LEU A 61 15.17 6.66 9.56
C LEU A 61 15.60 7.86 10.40
N ASN A 62 15.50 9.07 9.84
CA ASN A 62 15.89 10.30 10.54
C ASN A 62 15.07 10.54 11.81
N ILE A 63 13.77 10.26 11.77
CA ILE A 63 12.89 10.41 12.95
C ILE A 63 13.13 9.25 13.92
N VAL A 64 13.20 8.02 13.41
CA VAL A 64 13.37 6.83 14.25
C VAL A 64 14.69 6.85 14.99
N ALA A 65 15.79 7.21 14.31
CA ALA A 65 17.11 7.27 14.92
C ALA A 65 17.17 8.27 16.08
N GLY A 66 16.53 9.44 15.95
CA GLY A 66 16.47 10.45 17.02
C GLY A 66 15.59 10.05 18.20
N ARG A 67 14.65 9.10 18.02
CA ARG A 67 13.68 8.68 19.03
C ARG A 67 13.93 7.27 19.58
N LEU A 68 14.96 6.58 19.09
CA LEU A 68 15.23 5.17 19.39
C LEU A 68 15.27 4.88 20.89
N HIS A 69 15.93 5.75 21.67
CA HIS A 69 16.00 5.62 23.12
C HIS A 69 14.63 5.73 23.79
N ASN A 70 13.80 6.69 23.35
CA ASN A 70 12.46 6.89 23.90
C ASN A 70 11.56 5.69 23.58
N TYR A 71 11.67 5.13 22.38
CA TYR A 71 10.93 3.94 22.00
C TYR A 71 11.31 2.72 22.85
N GLY A 72 12.61 2.49 23.05
CA GLY A 72 13.09 1.43 23.94
C GLY A 72 12.62 1.61 25.37
N ALA A 73 12.69 2.82 25.91
CA ALA A 73 12.21 3.12 27.26
C ALA A 73 10.70 2.89 27.41
N ALA A 74 9.89 3.31 26.43
CA ALA A 74 8.44 3.10 26.44
C ALA A 74 8.07 1.61 26.40
N ILE A 75 8.80 0.83 25.61
CA ILE A 75 8.63 -0.63 25.50
C ILE A 75 9.05 -1.34 26.79
N ALA A 76 10.19 -0.98 27.36
CA ALA A 76 10.66 -1.52 28.64
C ALA A 76 9.68 -1.21 29.78
N ALA A 77 9.15 0.02 29.82
CA ALA A 77 8.15 0.43 30.81
C ALA A 77 6.84 -0.37 30.71
N LYS A 78 6.51 -0.93 29.54
CA LYS A 78 5.37 -1.84 29.35
C LYS A 78 5.65 -3.28 29.78
N GLY A 79 6.87 -3.59 30.20
CA GLY A 79 7.28 -4.93 30.65
C GLY A 79 7.81 -5.81 29.53
N ALA A 80 8.52 -5.23 28.55
CA ALA A 80 9.18 -6.00 27.52
C ALA A 80 10.20 -6.98 28.12
N MET A 81 10.29 -8.17 27.51
CA MET A 81 11.20 -9.23 27.95
C MET A 81 12.67 -8.99 27.51
N MET A 82 12.89 -8.05 26.59
CA MET A 82 14.19 -7.74 26.01
C MET A 82 14.45 -6.23 26.04
N ASP A 83 15.70 -5.85 26.34
CA ASP A 83 16.10 -4.45 26.56
C ASP A 83 16.43 -3.68 25.26
N ASN A 84 16.51 -4.38 24.13
CA ASN A 84 16.97 -3.84 22.84
C ASN A 84 15.87 -3.76 21.77
N MET A 85 14.60 -3.73 22.18
CA MET A 85 13.48 -3.61 21.27
C MET A 85 13.01 -2.16 21.16
N PHE A 86 12.90 -1.65 19.93
CA PHE A 86 12.42 -0.29 19.65
C PHE A 86 11.14 -0.25 18.81
N GLY A 87 10.69 -1.40 18.30
CA GLY A 87 9.52 -1.51 17.46
C GLY A 87 9.16 -2.97 17.18
N PHE A 88 8.02 -3.17 16.55
CA PHE A 88 7.43 -4.47 16.27
C PHE A 88 7.15 -4.61 14.78
N ILE A 89 7.28 -5.82 14.25
CA ILE A 89 6.81 -6.10 12.89
C ILE A 89 5.29 -6.20 12.97
N ASP A 90 4.60 -5.26 12.33
CA ASP A 90 3.16 -5.34 12.14
C ASP A 90 2.83 -5.81 10.73
N GLY A 91 1.79 -6.66 10.66
CA GLY A 91 1.31 -7.26 9.42
C GLY A 91 -0.12 -6.81 9.17
N SER A 92 -0.30 -5.79 8.33
CA SER A 92 -1.61 -5.36 7.86
C SER A 92 -2.09 -6.26 6.73
N LYS A 93 -3.31 -6.79 6.85
CA LYS A 93 -3.92 -7.66 5.84
C LYS A 93 -5.00 -6.90 5.11
N LEU A 94 -4.81 -6.65 3.83
CA LEU A 94 -5.85 -6.08 2.98
C LEU A 94 -6.59 -7.20 2.28
N GLU A 95 -7.88 -7.33 2.60
CA GLU A 95 -8.74 -8.33 1.98
C GLU A 95 -8.91 -8.05 0.49
N THR A 96 -8.83 -9.12 -0.28
CA THR A 96 -9.05 -9.08 -1.72
C THR A 96 -10.30 -9.88 -2.05
N CYS A 97 -11.04 -9.44 -3.06
CA CYS A 97 -12.07 -10.30 -3.65
C CYS A 97 -11.45 -11.64 -4.09
N GLN A 98 -12.24 -12.72 -4.07
CA GLN A 98 -11.79 -14.01 -4.59
C GLN A 98 -11.43 -13.85 -6.08
N ILE A 99 -10.17 -14.07 -6.42
CA ILE A 99 -9.71 -14.02 -7.80
C ILE A 99 -10.17 -15.30 -8.49
N SER A 100 -11.16 -15.20 -9.39
CA SER A 100 -11.61 -16.33 -10.20
C SER A 100 -10.45 -16.86 -11.05
N GLN A 101 -10.11 -18.14 -10.86
CA GLN A 101 -9.17 -18.83 -11.74
C GLN A 101 -9.82 -19.03 -13.10
N LYS A 102 -9.21 -18.53 -14.19
CA LYS A 102 -9.67 -18.84 -15.54
C LYS A 102 -9.29 -20.28 -15.88
N SER A 103 -10.27 -21.15 -16.11
CA SER A 103 -10.07 -22.58 -16.39
C SER A 103 -9.33 -22.87 -17.72
N ASN A 104 -9.24 -21.88 -18.62
CA ASN A 104 -8.70 -22.03 -19.98
C ASN A 104 -7.34 -21.34 -20.19
N ARG A 105 -6.42 -21.40 -19.22
CA ARG A 105 -5.02 -21.02 -19.49
C ARG A 105 -4.29 -22.20 -20.12
N THR A 106 -4.00 -22.09 -21.41
CA THR A 106 -3.09 -22.99 -22.12
C THR A 106 -1.79 -23.11 -21.33
N THR A 107 -1.25 -24.32 -21.27
CA THR A 107 -0.14 -24.76 -20.40
C THR A 107 1.14 -23.91 -20.48
N SER A 108 1.28 -23.02 -21.47
CA SER A 108 2.39 -22.07 -21.60
C SER A 108 2.31 -20.86 -20.65
N ASP A 109 1.11 -20.37 -20.31
CA ASP A 109 0.93 -19.19 -19.42
C ASP A 109 0.77 -19.59 -17.94
N ALA A 110 0.40 -20.85 -17.69
CA ALA A 110 0.20 -21.40 -16.34
C ALA A 110 1.50 -21.46 -15.52
N HIS A 111 2.67 -21.47 -16.19
CA HIS A 111 3.97 -21.49 -15.54
C HIS A 111 4.46 -20.11 -15.11
N GLN A 112 3.95 -19.03 -15.73
CA GLN A 112 4.40 -17.65 -15.47
C GLN A 112 3.57 -16.96 -14.38
N TYR A 113 2.28 -17.31 -14.26
CA TYR A 113 1.40 -16.83 -13.19
C TYR A 113 0.74 -18.05 -12.52
N GLY A 114 1.43 -18.63 -11.54
CA GLY A 114 0.90 -19.72 -10.72
C GLY A 114 -0.43 -19.35 -10.04
N ASP A 115 -1.08 -20.33 -9.39
CA ASP A 115 -2.38 -20.15 -8.75
C ASP A 115 -2.38 -18.97 -7.76
N ILE A 116 -2.81 -17.80 -8.25
CA ILE A 116 -2.81 -16.53 -7.54
C ILE A 116 -3.77 -16.61 -6.35
N GLN A 117 -4.81 -17.44 -6.46
CA GLN A 117 -5.75 -17.67 -5.38
C GLN A 117 -5.05 -18.36 -4.20
N ARG A 118 -4.18 -19.34 -4.46
CA ARG A 118 -3.34 -19.96 -3.42
C ARG A 118 -2.27 -19.00 -2.88
N LEU A 119 -1.67 -18.17 -3.74
CA LEU A 119 -0.61 -17.25 -3.32
C LEU A 119 -1.07 -16.22 -2.28
N ILE A 120 -2.28 -15.69 -2.42
CA ILE A 120 -2.83 -14.67 -1.51
C ILE A 120 -3.71 -15.25 -0.40
N TYR A 121 -3.87 -16.58 -0.33
CA TYR A 121 -4.69 -17.19 0.72
C TYR A 121 -3.94 -17.24 2.05
N SER A 122 -4.45 -16.54 3.07
CA SER A 122 -3.93 -16.67 4.43
C SER A 122 -4.63 -17.81 5.15
N GLY A 123 -3.95 -18.94 5.31
CA GLY A 123 -4.49 -20.09 6.07
C GLY A 123 -4.85 -19.73 7.52
N HIS A 124 -4.07 -18.87 8.17
CA HIS A 124 -4.34 -18.42 9.54
C HIS A 124 -5.64 -17.61 9.66
N LYS A 125 -5.93 -16.70 8.71
CA LYS A 125 -7.17 -15.90 8.72
C LYS A 125 -8.32 -16.53 7.92
N ARG A 126 -8.04 -17.63 7.22
CA ARG A 126 -8.94 -18.34 6.30
C ARG A 126 -9.57 -17.44 5.23
N ARG A 127 -8.81 -16.43 4.76
CA ARG A 127 -9.27 -15.41 3.79
C ARG A 127 -8.18 -15.09 2.76
N HIS A 128 -8.60 -14.64 1.57
CA HIS A 128 -7.70 -14.12 0.55
C HIS A 128 -7.34 -12.66 0.88
N CYS A 129 -6.07 -12.39 1.11
CA CYS A 129 -5.58 -11.07 1.48
C CYS A 129 -4.13 -10.85 1.05
N LEU A 130 -3.79 -9.60 0.78
CA LEU A 130 -2.41 -9.16 0.63
C LEU A 130 -1.85 -8.84 2.02
N ASN A 131 -0.69 -9.40 2.33
CA ASN A 131 0.03 -9.12 3.57
C ASN A 131 1.02 -7.99 3.34
N PHE A 132 0.82 -6.87 4.01
CA PHE A 132 1.76 -5.76 4.06
C PHE A 132 2.46 -5.81 5.41
N GLN A 133 3.78 -5.87 5.39
CA GLN A 133 4.59 -5.88 6.61
C GLN A 133 5.30 -4.54 6.75
N ALA A 134 5.25 -3.98 7.95
CA ALA A 134 5.96 -2.76 8.30
C ALA A 134 6.53 -2.88 9.72
N ILE A 135 7.46 -1.99 10.07
CA ILE A 135 7.95 -1.84 11.44
C ILE A 135 7.16 -0.71 12.08
N THR A 136 6.51 -1.01 13.20
CA THR A 136 5.75 -0.05 14.00
C THR A 136 6.51 0.27 15.27
N ALA A 137 6.83 1.56 15.47
CA ALA A 137 7.41 2.07 16.70
C ALA A 137 6.30 2.62 17.62
N PRO A 138 6.55 2.79 18.92
CA PRO A 138 5.58 3.38 19.86
C PRO A 138 5.63 4.93 19.80
N ASP A 139 5.36 5.51 18.63
CA ASP A 139 5.20 6.95 18.41
C ASP A 139 3.75 7.46 18.45
#